data_AF-A0A6L3CAN5-F1
#
_entry.id   AF-A0A6L3CAN5-F1
#
_cell.length_a   1.000
_cell.length_b   1.000
_cell.length_c   1.000
_cell.angle_alpha   90.00
_cell.angle_beta   90.00
_cell.angle_gamma   90.00
#
_symmetry.space_group_name_H-M   'P 1'
#
loop_
_entity.id
_entity.type
_entity.pdbx_description
1 polymer ?
#
loop_
_entity_poly.entity_id
_entity_poly.type
_entity_poly.pdbx_seq_one_letter_code
_entity_poly.pdbx_strand_id
1 'polypeptide(L)'
;MHSIEMVAGDLYFPEGPRWRPDENKLYFSDVMAGKVSRVGENGIVETVFEPGEFPSGLGFLDNGDMLVVATESHEIVKVQRDVMLKGGASRSDSVRHADISTSYNTGNNDMVVAQNGNA
;
A
#
# COMPACT_ATOMS: atom_id res chain seq x y z
N MET A 1 32.47 0.51 -6.61
CA MET A 1 31.69 0.12 -7.81
C MET A 1 30.27 -0.10 -7.32
N HIS A 2 29.30 0.68 -7.77
CA HIS A 2 27.90 0.49 -7.39
C HIS A 2 27.30 -0.54 -8.35
N SER A 3 26.86 -1.68 -7.83
CA SER A 3 26.13 -2.71 -8.58
C SER A 3 24.65 -2.60 -8.28
N ILE A 4 23.82 -2.90 -9.27
CA ILE A 4 22.38 -3.08 -9.10
C ILE A 4 22.15 -4.55 -8.75
N GLU A 5 21.36 -4.79 -7.70
CA GLU A 5 20.96 -6.12 -7.25
C GLU A 5 19.44 -6.24 -7.30
N MET A 6 18.95 -7.41 -7.71
CA MET A 6 17.53 -7.74 -7.66
C MET A 6 17.16 -8.17 -6.24
N VAL A 7 16.30 -7.40 -5.57
CA VAL A 7 15.82 -7.71 -4.20
C VAL A 7 14.58 -8.61 -4.23
N ALA A 8 13.70 -8.44 -5.23
CA ALA A 8 12.50 -9.23 -5.42
C ALA A 8 12.13 -9.32 -6.91
N GLY A 9 11.45 -10.41 -7.29
CA GLY A 9 10.93 -10.67 -8.63
C GLY A 9 9.52 -11.24 -8.58
N ASP A 10 9.02 -11.73 -9.73
CA ASP A 10 7.70 -12.35 -9.86
C ASP A 10 6.52 -11.44 -9.41
N LEU A 11 6.65 -10.15 -9.69
CA LEU A 11 5.64 -9.11 -9.43
C LEU A 11 4.91 -8.75 -10.73
N TYR A 12 3.63 -8.37 -10.64
CA TYR A 12 2.84 -8.04 -11.82
C TYR A 12 2.99 -6.56 -12.23
N PHE A 13 2.77 -5.64 -11.30
CA PHE A 13 2.96 -4.20 -11.51
C PHE A 13 3.23 -3.48 -10.17
N PRO A 14 4.49 -3.50 -9.69
CA PRO A 14 4.84 -2.85 -8.42
C PRO A 14 4.87 -1.32 -8.55
N GLU A 15 4.14 -0.62 -7.68
CA GLU A 15 4.00 0.83 -7.64
C GLU A 15 3.99 1.37 -6.20
N GLY A 16 4.20 2.67 -6.04
CA GLY A 16 4.02 3.37 -4.77
C GLY A 16 4.93 2.89 -3.65
N PRO A 17 6.24 2.66 -3.87
CA PRO A 17 7.13 2.17 -2.82
C PRO A 17 7.19 3.15 -1.65
N ARG A 18 7.05 2.64 -0.42
CA ARG A 18 7.20 3.39 0.84
C ARG A 18 8.10 2.61 1.78
N TRP A 19 9.18 3.24 2.22
CA TRP A 19 10.06 2.67 3.22
C TRP A 19 9.46 2.85 4.61
N ARG A 20 9.46 1.78 5.41
CA ARG A 20 9.01 1.82 6.81
C ARG A 20 10.20 1.50 7.73
N PRO A 21 10.83 2.52 8.32
CA PRO A 21 12.13 2.36 9.01
C PRO A 21 12.04 1.59 10.32
N ASP A 22 10.90 1.60 11.00
CA ASP A 22 10.68 0.83 12.25
C ASP A 22 10.64 -0.68 11.99
N GLU A 23 10.31 -1.11 10.77
CA GLU A 23 10.30 -2.52 10.36
C GLU A 23 11.48 -2.92 9.47
N ASN A 24 12.27 -1.96 8.97
CA ASN A 24 13.30 -2.19 7.95
C ASN A 24 12.73 -2.91 6.70
N LYS A 25 11.52 -2.50 6.27
CA LYS A 25 10.79 -3.10 5.15
C LYS A 25 10.32 -2.05 4.15
N LEU A 26 10.33 -2.43 2.88
CA LEU A 26 9.75 -1.67 1.78
C LEU A 26 8.34 -2.18 1.50
N TYR A 27 7.34 -1.30 1.60
CA TYR A 27 5.96 -1.56 1.24
C TYR A 27 5.69 -1.04 -0.18
N PHE A 28 4.83 -1.71 -0.95
CA PHE A 28 4.43 -1.29 -2.29
C PHE A 28 3.11 -1.95 -2.68
N SER A 29 2.38 -1.35 -3.62
CA SER A 29 1.23 -1.99 -4.24
C SER A 29 1.70 -2.82 -5.43
N ASP A 30 1.36 -4.10 -5.48
CA ASP A 30 1.44 -4.89 -6.71
C ASP A 30 0.08 -4.80 -7.39
N VAL A 31 -0.10 -3.71 -8.13
CA VAL A 31 -1.41 -3.20 -8.59
C VAL A 31 -2.17 -4.28 -9.33
N MET A 32 -1.56 -4.88 -10.35
CA MET A 32 -2.18 -5.90 -11.19
C MET A 32 -2.30 -7.27 -10.50
N ALA A 33 -1.58 -7.49 -9.40
CA ALA A 33 -1.78 -8.65 -8.52
C ALA A 33 -2.88 -8.40 -7.47
N GLY A 34 -3.44 -7.20 -7.37
CA GLY A 34 -4.56 -6.88 -6.48
C GLY A 34 -4.18 -6.86 -5.00
N LYS A 35 -2.92 -6.56 -4.66
CA LYS A 35 -2.42 -6.64 -3.29
C LYS A 35 -1.41 -5.57 -2.93
N VAL A 36 -1.38 -5.17 -1.67
CA VAL A 36 -0.25 -4.48 -1.06
C VAL A 36 0.70 -5.52 -0.51
N SER A 37 1.98 -5.36 -0.82
CA SER A 37 3.05 -6.26 -0.41
C SER A 37 4.14 -5.51 0.36
N ARG A 38 4.94 -6.26 1.10
CA ARG A 38 6.17 -5.76 1.72
C ARG A 38 7.32 -6.72 1.51
N VAL A 39 8.54 -6.19 1.48
CA VAL A 39 9.78 -6.96 1.36
C VAL A 39 10.83 -6.43 2.34
N GLY A 40 11.58 -7.34 2.96
CA GLY A 40 12.74 -7.02 3.81
C GLY A 40 14.06 -7.40 3.13
N GLU A 41 15.16 -7.33 3.86
CA GLU A 41 16.51 -7.64 3.35
C GLU A 41 16.69 -9.08 2.85
N ASN A 42 15.82 -10.00 3.27
CA ASN A 42 15.85 -11.39 2.82
C ASN A 42 15.21 -11.61 1.43
N GLY A 43 14.67 -10.56 0.81
CA GLY A 43 14.02 -10.62 -0.51
C GLY A 43 12.66 -11.34 -0.54
N ILE A 44 12.14 -11.77 0.62
CA ILE A 44 10.85 -12.46 0.70
C ILE A 44 9.73 -11.42 0.63
N VAL A 45 8.90 -11.53 -0.41
CA VAL A 45 7.70 -10.71 -0.59
C VAL A 45 6.54 -11.31 0.17
N GLU A 46 5.95 -10.53 1.08
CA GLU A 46 4.79 -10.92 1.88
C GLU A 46 3.56 -10.11 1.44
N THR A 47 2.39 -10.76 1.40
CA THR A 47 1.11 -10.04 1.24
C THR A 47 0.71 -9.37 2.55
N VAL A 48 0.47 -8.07 2.49
CA VAL A 48 0.03 -7.25 3.63
C VAL A 48 -1.48 -7.10 3.62
N PHE A 49 -2.06 -6.75 2.47
CA PHE A 49 -3.47 -6.41 2.35
C PHE A 49 -4.00 -6.69 0.94
N GLU A 50 -5.16 -7.35 0.84
CA GLU A 50 -5.88 -7.61 -0.40
C GLU A 50 -7.25 -6.88 -0.36
N PRO A 51 -7.38 -5.69 -0.99
CA PRO A 51 -8.62 -4.92 -0.97
C PRO A 51 -9.74 -5.52 -1.83
N GLY A 52 -9.44 -6.56 -2.62
CA GLY A 52 -10.37 -7.18 -3.58
C GLY A 52 -10.55 -6.36 -4.87
N GLU A 53 -9.67 -5.40 -5.12
CA GLU A 53 -9.62 -4.52 -6.29
C GLU A 53 -8.16 -4.09 -6.52
N PHE A 54 -7.90 -3.16 -7.44
CA PHE A 54 -6.54 -2.67 -7.71
C PHE A 54 -6.08 -1.61 -6.68
N PRO A 55 -5.14 -1.94 -5.77
CA PRO A 55 -4.50 -0.93 -4.93
C PRO A 55 -3.50 -0.14 -5.77
N SER A 56 -3.36 1.17 -5.48
CA SER A 56 -2.38 2.02 -6.16
C SER A 56 -1.52 2.74 -5.12
N GLY A 57 -1.73 4.03 -4.87
CA GLY A 57 -0.99 4.80 -3.87
C GLY A 57 -1.16 4.25 -2.45
N LEU A 58 -0.11 4.37 -1.64
CA LEU A 58 -0.16 4.02 -0.21
C LEU A 58 0.69 4.95 0.65
N GLY A 59 0.37 4.99 1.95
CA GLY A 59 1.14 5.72 2.94
C GLY A 59 0.76 5.35 4.37
N PHE A 60 1.37 6.02 5.34
CA PHE A 60 1.18 5.73 6.76
C PHE A 60 0.82 7.00 7.51
N LEU A 61 -0.17 6.91 8.39
CA LEU A 61 -0.45 7.94 9.39
C LEU A 61 0.57 7.86 10.53
N ASP A 62 0.66 8.92 11.34
CA ASP A 62 1.58 8.99 12.49
C ASP A 62 1.34 7.87 13.53
N ASN A 63 0.10 7.41 13.67
CA ASN A 63 -0.24 6.27 14.53
C ASN A 63 0.18 4.91 13.92
N GLY A 64 0.73 4.93 12.70
CA GLY A 64 1.21 3.77 11.95
C GLY A 64 0.13 3.00 11.19
N ASP A 65 -1.11 3.47 11.17
CA ASP A 65 -2.17 2.95 10.30
C ASP A 65 -1.77 3.14 8.84
N MET A 66 -2.07 2.15 8.00
CA MET A 66 -1.82 2.21 6.57
C MET A 66 -3.02 2.77 5.84
N LEU A 67 -2.78 3.70 4.93
CA LEU A 67 -3.74 4.20 3.95
C LEU A 67 -3.40 3.61 2.58
N VAL A 68 -4.43 3.20 1.85
CA VAL A 68 -4.30 2.62 0.51
C VAL A 68 -5.39 3.21 -0.37
N VAL A 69 -5.03 3.63 -1.58
CA VAL A 69 -5.99 4.00 -2.62
C VAL A 69 -6.63 2.72 -3.15
N ALA A 70 -7.95 2.65 -3.03
CA ALA A 70 -8.80 1.61 -3.60
C ALA A 70 -9.41 2.15 -4.90
N THR A 71 -8.82 1.76 -6.03
CA THR A 71 -8.99 2.46 -7.32
C THR A 71 -10.39 2.33 -7.90
N GLU A 72 -11.02 1.17 -7.81
CA GLU A 72 -12.35 0.92 -8.37
C GLU A 72 -13.45 1.52 -7.50
N SER A 73 -13.26 1.49 -6.17
CA SER A 73 -14.23 2.07 -5.23
C SER A 73 -14.11 3.58 -5.08
N HIS A 74 -13.05 4.20 -5.61
CA HIS A 74 -12.75 5.63 -5.45
C HIS A 74 -12.70 6.05 -3.98
N GLU A 75 -12.01 5.25 -3.17
CA GLU A 75 -11.84 5.50 -1.75
C GLU A 75 -10.37 5.43 -1.36
N ILE A 76 -10.00 6.17 -0.32
CA ILE A 76 -8.85 5.78 0.50
C ILE A 76 -9.40 4.89 1.59
N VAL A 77 -8.85 3.69 1.73
CA VAL A 77 -9.14 2.77 2.83
C VAL A 77 -8.01 2.79 3.85
N LYS A 78 -8.35 2.54 5.11
CA LYS A 78 -7.41 2.48 6.22
C LYS A 78 -7.37 1.08 6.82
N VAL A 79 -6.17 0.52 6.95
CA VAL A 79 -5.89 -0.72 7.67
C VAL A 79 -5.17 -0.36 8.96
N GLN A 80 -5.68 -0.82 10.10
CA GLN A 80 -5.06 -0.54 11.40
C GLN A 80 -3.65 -1.12 11.47
N ARG A 81 -2.74 -0.41 12.15
CA ARG A 81 -1.33 -0.81 12.30
C ARG A 81 -1.17 -2.30 12.67
N ASP A 82 -1.84 -2.77 13.71
CA ASP A 82 -1.66 -4.13 14.22
C ASP A 82 -2.14 -5.21 13.23
N VAL A 83 -3.20 -4.91 12.47
CA VAL A 83 -3.70 -5.76 11.40
C VAL A 83 -2.72 -5.80 10.24
N MET A 84 -2.24 -4.64 9.80
CA MET A 84 -1.24 -4.51 8.73
C MET A 84 0.06 -5.24 9.10
N LEU A 85 0.54 -5.09 10.34
CA LEU A 85 1.77 -5.73 10.80
C LEU A 85 1.69 -7.26 10.77
N LYS A 86 0.52 -7.82 11.12
CA LYS A 86 0.24 -9.26 11.06
C LYS A 86 0.26 -9.79 9.61
N GLY A 87 -0.08 -8.96 8.63
CA GLY A 87 -0.18 -9.34 7.22
C GLY A 87 -1.44 -10.14 6.91
N GLY A 88 -1.69 -10.35 5.61
CA GLY A 88 -2.87 -11.08 5.13
C GLY A 88 -4.21 -10.40 5.43
N ALA A 89 -4.23 -9.08 5.59
CA ALA A 89 -5.46 -8.33 5.77
C ALA A 89 -6.33 -8.37 4.50
N SER A 90 -7.64 -8.24 4.66
CA SER A 90 -8.61 -8.20 3.56
C SER A 90 -9.48 -6.96 3.66
N ARG A 91 -10.32 -6.68 2.64
CA ARG A 91 -11.24 -5.53 2.65
C ARG A 91 -12.06 -5.42 3.94
N SER A 92 -12.50 -6.52 4.54
CA SER A 92 -13.28 -6.50 5.80
C SER A 92 -12.49 -6.04 7.02
N ASP A 93 -11.16 -6.06 6.95
CA ASP A 93 -10.27 -5.57 8.01
C ASP A 93 -9.92 -4.08 7.84
N SER A 94 -10.49 -3.43 6.82
CA SER A 94 -10.27 -2.01 6.51
C SER A 94 -11.53 -1.18 6.72
N VAL A 95 -11.35 0.12 6.90
CA VAL A 95 -12.45 1.10 6.96
C VAL A 95 -12.22 2.20 5.95
N ARG A 96 -13.30 2.79 5.43
CA ARG A 96 -13.20 3.98 4.57
C ARG A 96 -12.56 5.13 5.34
N HIS A 97 -11.54 5.73 4.75
CA HIS A 97 -10.85 6.92 5.27
C HIS A 97 -11.31 8.20 4.55
N ALA A 98 -11.37 8.16 3.22
CA ALA A 98 -11.77 9.31 2.41
C ALA A 98 -12.53 8.89 1.14
N ASP A 99 -13.37 9.81 0.64
CA ASP A 99 -13.94 9.78 -0.70
C ASP A 99 -12.98 10.51 -1.64
N ILE A 100 -12.59 9.87 -2.74
CA ILE A 100 -11.74 10.47 -3.77
C ILE A 100 -12.41 10.43 -5.15
N SER A 101 -13.72 10.24 -5.19
CA SER A 101 -14.49 10.30 -6.43
C SER A 101 -14.38 11.69 -7.08
N THR A 102 -14.26 11.70 -8.40
CA THR A 102 -14.23 12.93 -9.21
C THR A 102 -15.38 12.91 -10.21
N SER A 103 -15.79 14.08 -10.69
CA SER A 103 -16.82 14.19 -11.74
C SER A 103 -16.44 13.49 -13.05
N TYR A 104 -15.16 13.15 -13.24
CA TYR A 104 -14.63 12.52 -14.44
C TYR A 104 -14.48 10.99 -14.30
N ASN A 105 -14.79 10.43 -13.12
CA ASN A 105 -14.72 9.00 -12.87
C ASN A 105 -13.35 8.39 -13.23
N THR A 106 -12.29 9.15 -13.01
CA THR A 106 -10.90 8.72 -13.24
C THR A 106 -10.37 8.05 -11.99
N GLY A 107 -9.69 6.92 -12.15
CA GLY A 107 -8.93 6.31 -11.05
C GLY A 107 -7.85 7.26 -10.55
N ASN A 108 -7.69 7.35 -9.23
CA ASN A 108 -6.58 8.08 -8.61
C ASN A 108 -5.39 7.13 -8.47
N ASN A 109 -4.20 7.62 -8.83
CA ASN A 109 -3.02 6.76 -8.98
C ASN A 109 -2.12 6.73 -7.74
N ASP A 110 -1.55 7.86 -7.32
CA ASP A 110 -0.66 7.88 -6.14
C ASP A 110 -1.20 8.83 -5.06
N MET A 111 -0.77 8.60 -3.82
CA MET A 111 -1.04 9.45 -2.66
C MET A 111 0.24 9.66 -1.84
N VAL A 112 0.35 10.82 -1.20
CA VAL A 112 1.42 11.14 -0.25
C VAL A 112 0.78 11.56 1.06
N VAL A 113 1.16 10.90 2.15
CA VAL A 113 0.68 11.27 3.48
C VAL A 113 1.66 12.27 4.09
N ALA A 114 1.19 13.49 4.30
CA ALA A 114 1.93 14.50 5.02
C ALA A 114 1.97 14.17 6.52
N GLN A 115 2.97 14.70 7.23
CA GLN A 115 3.17 14.47 8.66
C GLN A 115 2.00 14.97 9.53
N ASN A 116 1.13 15.83 9.01
CA ASN A 116 -0.09 16.25 9.70
C ASN A 116 -1.28 15.29 9.46
N GLY A 117 -1.06 14.16 8.78
CA GLY A 117 -2.07 13.16 8.46
C GLY A 117 -2.92 13.46 7.23
N ASN A 118 -2.64 14.54 6.49
CA ASN A 118 -3.32 14.80 5.22
C ASN A 118 -2.80 13.84 4.15
N ALA A 119 -3.72 13.21 3.42
CA ALA A 119 -3.47 12.29 2.33
C ALA A 119 -4.13 12.81 1.03
#